data_AF-A0A9X4C2I6-F1
#
_entry.id   AF-A0A9X4C2I6-F1
#
_cell.length_a   1.000
_cell.length_b   1.000
_cell.length_c   1.000
_cell.angle_alpha   90.00
_cell.angle_beta   90.00
_cell.angle_gamma   90.00
#
_symmetry.space_group_name_H-M   'P 1'
#
loop_
_entity.id
_entity.type
_entity.pdbx_description
1 polymer ?
#
loop_
_entity_poly.entity_id
_entity_poly.type
_entity_poly.pdbx_seq_one_letter_code
_entity_poly.pdbx_strand_id
1 'polypeptide(L)'
;MNKFFFLFFALFPLGAQSAVTTESLCFELSQSSPVKFELRTYYDEASKWSGGFVKYAKSSEPISIVLTDSQNEILDPDAPWQHTRTWSEVVNGKVTGSYELMTQGSQIVSMSYTKQSNGKVYSFGFNTSIDSSLESGCKWE
;
A
#
# COMPACT_ATOMS: atom_id res chain seq x y z
N MET A 1 42.75 -39.90 -8.27
CA MET A 1 42.30 -38.63 -7.63
C MET A 1 41.15 -38.07 -8.45
N ASN A 2 39.96 -38.02 -7.83
CA ASN A 2 38.66 -37.94 -8.48
C ASN A 2 38.39 -36.60 -9.19
N LYS A 3 38.15 -36.66 -10.51
CA LYS A 3 37.70 -35.52 -11.34
C LYS A 3 36.22 -35.15 -11.16
N PHE A 4 35.51 -35.76 -10.22
CA PHE A 4 34.06 -35.57 -10.03
C PHE A 4 33.68 -34.44 -9.05
N PHE A 5 34.64 -33.77 -8.42
CA PHE A 5 34.32 -32.80 -7.36
C PHE A 5 33.92 -31.39 -7.85
N PHE A 6 34.15 -31.06 -9.13
CA PHE A 6 33.95 -29.69 -9.63
C PHE A 6 32.58 -29.41 -10.27
N LEU A 7 31.68 -30.39 -10.35
CA LEU A 7 30.37 -30.23 -11.01
C LEU A 7 29.21 -29.90 -10.06
N PHE A 8 29.43 -29.87 -8.75
CA PHE A 8 28.35 -29.65 -7.77
C PHE A 8 28.05 -28.17 -7.46
N PHE A 9 28.90 -27.24 -7.88
CA PHE A 9 28.75 -25.81 -7.55
C PHE A 9 27.88 -25.00 -8.53
N ALA A 10 27.43 -25.59 -9.64
CA ALA A 10 26.67 -24.90 -10.69
C ALA A 10 25.14 -24.97 -10.53
N LEU A 11 24.64 -25.57 -9.45
CA LEU A 11 23.19 -25.83 -9.24
C LEU A 11 22.55 -25.02 -8.11
N PHE A 12 23.26 -24.06 -7.51
CA PHE A 12 22.61 -23.10 -6.62
C PHE A 12 22.18 -21.88 -7.45
N PRO A 13 20.91 -21.78 -7.89
CA PRO A 13 20.40 -20.48 -8.25
C PRO A 13 20.56 -19.61 -7.00
N LEU A 14 21.45 -18.62 -7.09
CA LEU A 14 21.45 -17.50 -6.16
C LEU A 14 20.10 -16.82 -6.39
N GLY A 15 19.08 -17.27 -5.65
CA GLY A 15 17.79 -16.61 -5.62
C GLY A 15 18.03 -15.25 -5.00
N ALA A 16 18.22 -14.23 -5.83
CA ALA A 16 18.07 -12.85 -5.42
C ALA A 16 16.60 -12.66 -5.06
N GLN A 17 16.25 -12.98 -3.82
CA GLN A 17 14.97 -12.66 -3.25
C GLN A 17 14.96 -11.14 -3.08
N SER A 18 14.30 -10.41 -3.98
CA SER A 18 13.98 -9.01 -3.68
C SER A 18 12.95 -9.06 -2.56
N ALA A 19 13.33 -8.53 -1.40
CA ALA A 19 12.43 -8.44 -0.26
C ALA A 19 11.39 -7.36 -0.55
N VAL A 20 10.32 -7.72 -1.25
CA VAL A 20 9.16 -6.85 -1.45
C VAL A 20 8.33 -6.87 -0.18
N THR A 21 8.25 -5.72 0.48
CA THR A 21 7.37 -5.54 1.64
C THR A 21 5.97 -5.22 1.13
N THR A 22 4.96 -5.93 1.65
CA THR A 22 3.56 -5.72 1.24
C THR A 22 2.72 -5.30 2.44
N GLU A 23 1.86 -4.31 2.26
CA GLU A 23 0.89 -3.84 3.24
C GLU A 23 -0.52 -3.89 2.62
N SER A 24 -1.51 -4.34 3.41
CA SER A 24 -2.92 -4.41 3.01
C SER A 24 -3.77 -3.82 4.11
N LEU A 25 -4.55 -2.79 3.79
CA LEU A 25 -5.40 -2.03 4.73
C LEU A 25 -6.80 -1.86 4.19
N CYS A 26 -7.81 -2.01 5.05
CA CYS A 26 -9.23 -1.95 4.69
C CYS A 26 -9.87 -0.65 5.19
N PHE A 27 -10.48 0.09 4.28
CA PHE A 27 -11.08 1.40 4.57
C PHE A 27 -12.55 1.47 4.13
N GLU A 28 -13.34 2.26 4.85
CA GLU A 28 -14.74 2.55 4.51
C GLU A 28 -15.08 4.02 4.72
N LEU A 29 -15.95 4.58 3.88
CA LEU A 29 -16.34 5.99 3.99
C LEU A 29 -17.13 6.26 5.29
N SER A 30 -17.92 5.27 5.72
CA SER A 30 -18.59 5.19 7.02
C SER A 30 -19.08 3.75 7.25
N GLN A 31 -19.45 3.40 8.48
CA GLN A 31 -19.93 2.05 8.84
C GLN A 31 -21.11 1.56 7.99
N SER A 32 -22.00 2.47 7.57
CA SER A 32 -23.15 2.16 6.73
C SER A 32 -22.93 2.43 5.24
N SER A 33 -21.77 2.96 4.85
CA SER A 33 -21.50 3.31 3.47
C SER A 33 -21.23 2.06 2.63
N PRO A 34 -21.78 1.97 1.41
CA PRO A 34 -21.38 0.94 0.45
C PRO A 34 -19.98 1.19 -0.14
N VAL A 35 -19.37 2.34 0.14
CA VAL A 35 -18.05 2.71 -0.37
C VAL A 35 -16.98 2.21 0.60
N LYS A 36 -16.42 1.05 0.26
CA LYS A 36 -15.32 0.37 0.97
C LYS A 36 -14.23 0.04 -0.02
N PHE A 37 -12.97 0.09 0.40
CA PHE A 37 -11.84 -0.27 -0.45
C PHE A 37 -10.67 -0.87 0.32
N GLU A 38 -9.91 -1.69 -0.38
CA GLU A 38 -8.60 -2.18 0.03
C GLU A 38 -7.53 -1.26 -0.54
N LEU A 39 -6.62 -0.80 0.30
CA LEU A 39 -5.34 -0.25 -0.13
C LEU A 39 -4.28 -1.34 0.00
N ARG A 40 -3.68 -1.75 -1.11
CA ARG A 40 -2.54 -2.66 -1.10
C ARG A 40 -1.32 -1.98 -1.68
N THR A 41 -0.25 -1.91 -0.90
CA THR A 41 1.01 -1.28 -1.32
C THR A 41 2.16 -2.27 -1.26
N TYR A 42 3.15 -2.01 -2.11
CA TYR A 42 4.36 -2.79 -2.27
C TYR A 42 5.54 -1.83 -2.21
N TYR A 43 6.57 -2.23 -1.47
CA TYR A 43 7.84 -1.52 -1.41
C TYR A 43 8.97 -2.46 -1.79
N ASP A 44 9.72 -2.09 -2.83
CA ASP A 44 10.92 -2.79 -3.26
C ASP A 44 12.16 -2.08 -2.71
N GLU A 45 12.83 -2.73 -1.75
CA GLU A 45 13.98 -2.14 -1.05
C GLU A 45 15.19 -1.94 -1.96
N ALA A 46 15.34 -2.76 -3.01
CA ALA A 46 16.46 -2.67 -3.94
C ALA A 46 16.38 -1.44 -4.85
N SER A 47 15.20 -1.17 -5.42
CA SER A 47 14.98 -0.01 -6.29
C SER A 47 14.50 1.24 -5.55
N LYS A 48 14.17 1.12 -4.26
CA LYS A 48 13.52 2.18 -3.46
C LYS A 48 12.19 2.62 -4.08
N TRP A 49 11.53 1.72 -4.80
CA TRP A 49 10.28 1.99 -5.49
C TRP A 49 9.08 1.54 -4.64
N SER A 50 8.03 2.36 -4.66
CA SER A 50 6.75 2.09 -4.01
C SER A 50 5.60 2.22 -4.99
N GLY A 51 4.72 1.23 -5.00
CA GLY A 51 3.51 1.23 -5.82
C GLY A 51 2.42 0.38 -5.20
N GLY A 52 1.25 0.33 -5.83
CA GLY A 52 0.15 -0.45 -5.28
C GLY A 52 -1.13 -0.36 -6.09
N PHE A 53 -2.22 -0.73 -5.44
CA PHE A 53 -3.56 -0.51 -5.94
C PHE A 53 -4.56 -0.17 -4.85
N VAL A 54 -5.65 0.46 -5.27
CA VAL A 54 -6.89 0.55 -4.52
C VAL A 54 -7.94 -0.33 -5.18
N LYS A 55 -8.59 -1.22 -4.42
CA LYS A 55 -9.67 -2.07 -4.92
C LYS A 55 -10.95 -1.83 -4.12
N TYR A 56 -11.93 -1.22 -4.75
CA TYR A 56 -13.25 -1.02 -4.14
C TYR A 56 -14.00 -2.34 -4.01
N ALA A 57 -14.73 -2.54 -2.91
CA ALA A 57 -15.47 -3.77 -2.62
C ALA A 57 -16.47 -4.15 -3.72
N LYS A 58 -17.08 -3.16 -4.37
CA LYS A 58 -18.05 -3.34 -5.47
C LYS A 58 -17.42 -3.35 -6.87
N SER A 59 -16.09 -3.27 -6.97
CA SER A 59 -15.36 -3.29 -8.24
C SER A 59 -14.58 -4.60 -8.39
N SER A 60 -14.66 -5.20 -9.57
CA SER A 60 -13.76 -6.30 -9.94
C SER A 60 -12.35 -5.82 -10.30
N GLU A 61 -12.22 -4.56 -10.72
CA GLU A 61 -10.97 -3.99 -11.24
C GLU A 61 -10.28 -3.13 -10.17
N PRO A 62 -8.98 -3.39 -9.88
CA PRO A 62 -8.17 -2.52 -9.04
C PRO A 62 -7.69 -1.29 -9.81
N ILE A 63 -7.53 -0.17 -9.11
CA ILE A 63 -6.99 1.07 -9.65
C ILE A 63 -5.53 1.20 -9.20
N SER A 64 -4.61 1.36 -10.15
CA SER A 64 -3.19 1.50 -9.85
C SER A 64 -2.89 2.81 -9.14
N ILE A 65 -1.96 2.75 -8.17
CA ILE A 65 -1.44 3.91 -7.46
C ILE A 65 0.09 3.89 -7.43
N VAL A 66 0.70 5.07 -7.36
CA VAL A 66 2.15 5.24 -7.25
C VAL A 66 2.44 6.20 -6.10
N LEU A 67 3.45 5.90 -5.28
CA LEU A 67 3.87 6.80 -4.21
C LEU A 67 4.49 8.05 -4.84
N THR A 68 3.95 9.21 -4.53
CA THR A 68 4.44 10.49 -5.06
C THR A 68 5.02 11.39 -3.97
N ASP A 69 4.65 11.18 -2.71
CA ASP A 69 5.25 11.87 -1.58
C ASP A 69 5.27 11.01 -0.32
N SER A 70 6.27 11.23 0.52
CA SER A 70 6.48 10.52 1.78
C SER A 70 7.22 11.43 2.76
N GLN A 71 6.55 11.84 3.83
CA GLN A 71 7.08 12.77 4.81
C GLN A 71 7.08 12.13 6.20
N ASN A 72 8.13 12.41 6.96
CA ASN A 72 8.24 12.08 8.37
C ASN A 72 8.31 13.38 9.17
N GLU A 73 7.44 13.52 10.15
CA GLU A 73 7.37 14.68 11.02
C GLU A 73 7.48 14.26 12.48
N ILE A 74 8.34 14.97 13.21
CA ILE A 74 8.45 14.86 14.67
C ILE A 74 7.72 16.07 15.24
N LEU A 75 6.48 15.86 15.68
CA LEU A 75 5.66 16.92 16.27
C LEU A 75 6.16 17.31 17.67
N ASP A 76 6.68 16.33 18.41
CA ASP A 76 7.27 16.46 19.73
C ASP A 76 8.40 15.41 19.85
N PRO A 77 9.59 15.74 20.36
CA PRO A 77 10.69 14.78 20.55
C PRO A 77 10.30 13.53 21.36
N ASP A 78 9.33 13.66 22.26
CA ASP A 78 8.83 12.57 23.11
C ASP A 78 7.60 11.85 22.51
N ALA A 79 7.05 12.34 21.39
CA ALA A 79 5.92 11.72 20.71
C ALA A 79 6.35 10.71 19.62
N PRO A 80 5.51 9.71 19.30
CA PRO A 80 5.77 8.83 18.17
C PRO A 80 5.81 9.63 16.86
N TRP A 81 6.72 9.24 15.96
CA TRP A 81 6.87 9.87 14.65
C TRP A 81 5.56 9.77 13.86
N GLN A 82 5.21 10.88 13.23
CA GLN A 82 4.12 10.95 12.27
C GLN A 82 4.69 10.71 10.87
N HIS A 83 4.07 9.80 10.13
CA HIS A 83 4.44 9.47 8.77
C HIS A 83 3.25 9.67 7.85
N THR A 84 3.42 10.51 6.83
CA THR A 84 2.39 10.80 5.82
C THR A 84 2.85 10.25 4.48
N ARG A 85 2.01 9.45 3.82
CA ARG A 85 2.25 8.87 2.50
C ARG A 85 1.17 9.35 1.54
N THR A 86 1.59 9.91 0.42
CA THR A 86 0.68 10.37 -0.64
C THR A 86 0.85 9.52 -1.89
N TRP A 87 -0.25 8.96 -2.36
CA TRP A 87 -0.30 8.07 -3.51
C TRP A 87 -1.14 8.71 -4.61
N SER A 88 -0.60 8.83 -5.82
CA SER A 88 -1.37 9.29 -6.97
C SER A 88 -2.11 8.13 -7.64
N GLU A 89 -3.41 8.30 -7.82
CA GLU A 89 -4.29 7.40 -8.57
C GLU A 89 -4.05 7.59 -10.07
N VAL A 90 -3.77 6.50 -10.79
CA VAL A 90 -3.50 6.53 -12.23
C VAL A 90 -4.53 5.70 -12.99
N VAL A 91 -5.33 6.36 -13.83
CA VAL A 91 -6.34 5.73 -14.70
C VAL A 91 -6.05 6.12 -16.14
N ASN A 92 -5.90 5.12 -17.02
CA ASN A 92 -5.61 5.33 -18.45
C ASN A 92 -4.40 6.25 -18.69
N GLY A 93 -3.34 6.08 -17.88
CA GLY A 93 -2.09 6.86 -17.97
C GLY A 93 -2.19 8.31 -17.50
N LYS A 94 -3.32 8.70 -16.87
CA LYS A 94 -3.51 10.04 -16.29
C LYS A 94 -3.67 9.94 -14.79
N VAL A 95 -3.12 10.91 -14.07
CA VAL A 95 -3.47 11.09 -12.66
C VAL A 95 -4.95 11.51 -12.61
N THR A 96 -5.73 10.92 -11.69
CA THR A 96 -7.16 11.23 -11.53
C THR A 96 -7.54 11.62 -10.10
N GLY A 97 -6.66 11.36 -9.14
CA GLY A 97 -6.81 11.74 -7.75
C GLY A 97 -5.58 11.37 -6.94
N SER A 98 -5.64 11.62 -5.63
CA SER A 98 -4.59 11.24 -4.70
C SER A 98 -5.17 10.72 -3.39
N TYR A 99 -4.54 9.68 -2.85
CA TYR A 99 -4.81 9.17 -1.52
C TYR A 99 -3.73 9.67 -0.57
N GLU A 100 -4.11 10.14 0.62
CA GLU A 100 -3.18 10.53 1.68
C GLU A 100 -3.47 9.67 2.91
N LEU A 101 -2.44 8.94 3.35
CA LEU A 101 -2.45 8.09 4.53
C LEU A 101 -1.49 8.66 5.57
N MET A 102 -2.02 9.03 6.72
CA MET A 102 -1.23 9.48 7.87
C MET A 102 -1.26 8.43 8.97
N THR A 103 -0.07 8.06 9.45
CA THR A 103 0.12 7.14 10.56
C THR A 103 0.96 7.79 11.65
N GLN A 104 0.70 7.45 12.91
CA GLN A 104 1.52 7.84 14.05
C GLN A 104 1.88 6.58 14.85
N GLY A 105 3.16 6.22 14.86
CA GLY A 105 3.57 4.88 15.29
C GLY A 105 2.87 3.79 14.48
N SER A 106 2.13 2.89 15.14
CA SER A 106 1.33 1.84 14.48
C SER A 106 -0.12 2.24 14.20
N GLN A 107 -0.53 3.45 14.59
CA GLN A 107 -1.92 3.89 14.47
C GLN A 107 -2.15 4.60 13.15
N ILE A 108 -3.25 4.28 12.48
CA ILE A 108 -3.75 5.05 11.33
C ILE A 108 -4.52 6.24 11.87
N VAL A 109 -4.03 7.44 11.59
CA VAL A 109 -4.65 8.70 12.04
C VAL A 109 -5.68 9.18 11.03
N SER A 110 -5.36 9.11 9.74
CA SER A 110 -6.29 9.50 8.68
C SER A 110 -6.02 8.77 7.38
N MET A 111 -7.09 8.58 6.61
CA MET A 111 -7.05 8.21 5.20
C MET A 111 -8.00 9.12 4.44
N SER A 112 -7.50 9.80 3.42
CA SER A 112 -8.33 10.65 2.57
C SER A 112 -8.06 10.42 1.09
N TYR A 113 -9.05 10.71 0.24
CA TYR A 113 -8.93 10.77 -1.21
C TYR A 113 -9.34 12.15 -1.70
N THR A 114 -8.48 12.78 -2.50
CA THR A 114 -8.79 14.03 -3.20
C THR A 114 -8.97 13.75 -4.68
N LYS A 115 -10.18 14.04 -5.20
CA LYS A 115 -10.48 13.88 -6.62
C LYS A 115 -9.88 15.02 -7.43
N GLN A 116 -9.03 14.73 -8.41
CA GLN A 116 -8.32 15.78 -9.16
C GLN A 116 -9.27 16.64 -10.00
N SER A 117 -10.35 16.07 -10.52
CA SER A 117 -11.27 16.79 -11.43
C SER A 117 -11.95 18.01 -10.81
N ASN A 118 -12.17 18.01 -9.49
CA ASN A 118 -12.92 19.05 -8.80
C ASN A 118 -12.43 19.36 -7.37
N GLY A 119 -11.32 18.77 -6.93
CA GLY A 119 -10.74 18.98 -5.60
C GLY A 119 -11.58 18.41 -4.46
N LYS A 120 -12.64 17.63 -4.73
CA LYS A 120 -13.48 17.11 -3.65
C LYS A 120 -12.72 16.06 -2.84
N VAL A 121 -12.74 16.24 -1.52
CA VAL A 121 -12.08 15.36 -0.54
C VAL A 121 -13.09 14.40 0.08
N TYR A 122 -12.66 13.15 0.29
CA TYR A 122 -13.40 12.10 0.96
C TYR A 122 -12.51 11.50 2.06
N SER A 123 -13.00 11.43 3.29
CA SER A 123 -12.29 10.83 4.42
C SER A 123 -12.82 9.43 4.70
N PHE A 124 -11.94 8.49 4.99
CA PHE A 124 -12.28 7.10 5.23
C PHE A 124 -11.81 6.65 6.62
N GLY A 125 -12.64 5.84 7.28
CA GLY A 125 -12.29 5.16 8.50
C GLY A 125 -11.55 3.86 8.21
N PHE A 126 -10.54 3.54 9.01
CA PHE A 126 -9.90 2.23 9.02
C PHE A 126 -10.82 1.20 9.67
N ASN A 127 -11.13 0.12 8.97
CA ASN A 127 -12.02 -0.93 9.48
C ASN A 127 -11.20 -2.08 10.07
N THR A 128 -11.02 -2.06 11.39
CA THR A 128 -10.27 -3.08 12.16
C THR A 128 -10.98 -4.42 12.28
N SER A 129 -12.28 -4.49 11.94
CA SER A 129 -13.07 -5.71 12.02
C SER A 129 -12.93 -6.59 10.77
N ILE A 130 -12.39 -6.04 9.68
CA ILE A 130 -12.14 -6.78 8.44
C ILE A 130 -10.72 -7.32 8.47
N ASP A 131 -10.61 -8.65 8.52
CA ASP A 131 -9.33 -9.31 8.33
C ASP A 131 -8.87 -9.14 6.88
N SER A 132 -7.57 -8.90 6.71
CA SER A 132 -6.95 -8.75 5.40
C SER A 132 -5.70 -9.61 5.34
N SER A 133 -5.61 -10.45 4.30
CA SER A 133 -4.43 -11.26 4.03
C SER A 133 -3.86 -10.96 2.64
N LEU A 134 -2.58 -11.24 2.45
CA LEU A 134 -1.95 -11.06 1.13
C LEU A 134 -2.61 -11.92 0.05
N GLU A 135 -3.14 -13.09 0.42
CA GLU A 135 -3.79 -14.03 -0.50
C GLU A 135 -5.21 -13.61 -0.86
N SER A 136 -5.98 -13.12 0.12
CA SER A 136 -7.43 -12.91 -0.03
C SER A 136 -7.87 -11.45 -0.04
N GLY A 137 -7.00 -10.52 0.38
CA GLY A 137 -7.33 -9.11 0.51
C GLY A 137 -8.35 -8.85 1.59
N CYS A 138 -9.01 -7.70 1.50
CA CYS A 138 -10.10 -7.35 2.41
C CYS A 138 -11.32 -8.22 2.11
N LYS A 139 -11.75 -9.01 3.10
CA LYS A 139 -12.97 -9.83 2.99
C LYS A 139 -14.19 -9.00 3.35
N TRP A 140 -14.77 -8.38 2.32
CA TRP A 140 -16.04 -7.70 2.45
C TRP A 140 -17.17 -8.74 2.55
N GLU A 141 -17.90 -8.75 3.67
CA GLU A 141 -19.12 -9.58 3.85
C GLU A 141 -20.24 -9.21 2.86
#